data_AF-A0A0K8RRV1-F1
#
_entry.id   AF-A0A0K8RRV1-F1
#
_cell.length_a   1.000
_cell.length_b   1.000
_cell.length_c   1.000
_cell.angle_alpha   90.00
_cell.angle_beta   90.00
_cell.angle_gamma   90.00
#
_symmetry.space_group_name_H-M   'P 1'
#
loop_
_entity.id
_entity.type
_entity.pdbx_description
1 polymer ?
#
loop_
_entity_poly.entity_id
_entity_poly.type
_entity_poly.pdbx_seq_one_letter_code
_entity_poly.pdbx_strand_id
1 'polypeptide(L)'
;MNELITAETQVTQKPWEAKPSRMLMLQLTDGIVQVQGMEYQPIPALHNNLPPGTKILIYGIISFRLGVLLLKPENVKVLGGEVDALLEEYAQEKVLGRLIGELDPI
;
A
#
# COMPACT_ATOMS: atom_id res chain seq x y z
N MET A 1 36.85 18.28 12.41
CA MET A 1 35.51 18.80 12.77
C MET A 1 34.54 18.17 11.78
N ASN A 2 34.02 17.01 12.18
CA ASN A 2 33.02 16.11 11.60
C ASN A 2 32.85 16.10 10.07
N GLU A 3 33.39 15.04 9.45
CA GLU A 3 32.97 14.54 8.15
C GLU A 3 31.49 14.13 8.20
N LEU A 4 30.73 14.58 7.21
CA LEU A 4 29.32 14.29 7.04
C LEU A 4 29.13 12.79 6.79
N ILE A 5 28.74 12.04 7.82
CA ILE A 5 28.23 10.68 7.67
C ILE A 5 26.83 10.80 7.09
N THR A 6 26.72 10.85 5.76
CA THR A 6 25.44 10.67 5.05
C THR A 6 25.04 9.21 5.19
N ALA A 7 23.98 8.95 5.96
CA ALA A 7 23.37 7.64 6.14
C ALA A 7 22.60 7.17 4.88
N GLU A 8 23.24 7.23 3.72
CA GLU A 8 22.67 6.70 2.49
C GLU A 8 23.22 5.30 2.25
N THR A 9 22.41 4.28 2.54
CA THR A 9 22.66 2.94 1.99
C THR A 9 22.26 2.96 0.51
N GLN A 10 23.01 3.66 -0.34
CA GLN A 10 22.84 3.57 -1.78
C GLN A 10 23.34 2.20 -2.24
N VAL A 11 22.47 1.19 -2.18
CA VAL A 11 22.63 -0.02 -2.99
C VAL A 11 22.51 0.44 -4.43
N THR A 12 23.65 0.70 -5.07
CA THR A 12 23.72 1.12 -6.47
C THR A 12 23.32 -0.06 -7.33
N GLN A 13 22.03 -0.15 -7.67
CA GLN A 13 21.54 -1.17 -8.61
C GLN A 13 22.26 -1.03 -9.94
N LYS A 14 22.71 -2.16 -10.48
CA LYS A 14 23.40 -2.18 -11.78
C LYS A 14 22.41 -1.81 -12.89
N PRO A 15 22.83 -1.12 -13.97
CA PRO A 15 21.92 -0.72 -15.05
C PRO A 15 21.15 -1.87 -15.72
N TRP A 16 21.64 -3.11 -15.60
CA TRP A 16 21.05 -4.32 -16.15
C TRP A 16 20.21 -5.12 -15.13
N GLU A 17 20.15 -4.67 -13.87
CA GLU A 17 19.26 -5.26 -12.88
C GLU A 17 17.84 -4.75 -13.11
N ALA A 18 16.89 -5.68 -13.20
CA ALA A 18 15.49 -5.33 -13.27
C ALA A 18 15.11 -4.61 -11.96
N LYS A 19 14.61 -3.38 -12.07
CA LYS A 19 14.07 -2.66 -10.92
C LYS A 19 12.93 -3.48 -10.32
N PRO A 20 12.93 -3.72 -8.99
CA PRO A 20 11.79 -4.33 -8.33
C PRO A 20 10.51 -3.56 -8.66
N SER A 21 9.46 -4.26 -9.04
CA SER A 21 8.15 -3.61 -9.22
C SER A 21 7.57 -3.24 -7.86
N ARG A 22 6.83 -2.14 -7.81
CA ARG A 22 5.99 -1.79 -6.67
C ARG A 22 5.07 -2.96 -6.31
N MET A 23 4.80 -3.12 -5.01
CA MET A 23 3.82 -4.06 -4.48
C MET A 23 3.06 -3.38 -3.34
N LEU A 24 1.81 -3.02 -3.58
CA LEU A 24 0.93 -2.47 -2.54
C LEU A 24 0.32 -3.59 -1.69
N MET A 25 0.24 -3.35 -0.37
CA MET A 25 -0.53 -4.14 0.57
C MET A 25 -1.72 -3.30 1.05
N LEU A 26 -2.92 -3.69 0.64
CA LEU A 26 -4.18 -3.00 0.96
C LEU A 26 -4.81 -3.65 2.20
N GLN A 27 -5.32 -2.81 3.10
CA GLN A 27 -6.28 -3.23 4.13
C GLN A 27 -7.68 -3.00 3.57
N LEU A 28 -8.46 -4.07 3.44
CA LEU A 28 -9.76 -4.08 2.78
C LEU A 28 -10.83 -4.50 3.77
N THR A 29 -12.04 -3.99 3.60
CA THR A 29 -13.19 -4.40 4.42
C THR A 29 -14.49 -4.33 3.64
N ASP A 30 -15.42 -5.21 3.99
CA ASP A 30 -16.83 -5.14 3.59
C ASP A 30 -17.70 -4.36 4.61
N GLY A 31 -17.07 -3.78 5.64
CA GLY A 31 -17.73 -3.11 6.76
C GLY A 31 -17.86 -3.98 8.02
N ILE A 32 -17.54 -5.27 7.94
CA ILE A 32 -17.60 -6.21 9.06
C ILE A 32 -16.26 -6.94 9.23
N VAL A 33 -15.75 -7.53 8.15
CA VAL A 33 -14.50 -8.31 8.15
C VAL A 33 -13.40 -7.49 7.50
N GLN A 34 -12.19 -7.60 8.06
CA GLN A 34 -10.98 -7.05 7.45
C GLN A 34 -10.17 -8.16 6.79
N VAL A 35 -9.69 -7.90 5.57
CA VAL A 35 -8.83 -8.79 4.79
C VAL A 35 -7.72 -8.01 4.13
N GLN A 36 -6.64 -8.69 3.77
CA GLN A 36 -5.53 -8.06 3.06
C GLN A 36 -5.60 -8.32 1.56
N GLY A 37 -5.19 -7.33 0.76
CA GLY A 37 -5.03 -7.46 -0.68
C GLY A 37 -3.62 -7.10 -1.10
N MET A 38 -2.88 -8.04 -1.69
CA MET A 38 -1.56 -7.79 -2.23
C MET A 38 -1.65 -7.54 -3.74
N GLU A 39 -1.03 -6.47 -4.21
CA GLU A 39 -0.77 -6.22 -5.63
C GLU A 39 0.20 -7.28 -6.16
N TYR A 40 -0.34 -8.41 -6.64
CA TYR A 40 0.44 -9.55 -7.13
C TYR A 40 0.98 -9.32 -8.54
N GLN A 41 0.26 -8.54 -9.34
CA GLN A 41 0.72 -7.97 -10.60
C GLN A 41 0.46 -6.46 -10.58
N PRO A 42 1.24 -5.62 -11.29
CA PRO A 42 1.07 -4.17 -11.26
C PRO A 42 -0.34 -3.74 -11.68
N ILE A 43 -1.05 -3.01 -10.81
CA ILE A 43 -2.39 -2.45 -11.03
C ILE A 43 -2.26 -0.93 -11.08
N PRO A 44 -2.17 -0.31 -12.27
CA PRO A 44 -1.94 1.14 -12.41
C PRO A 44 -3.01 2.01 -11.76
N ALA A 45 -4.25 1.52 -11.66
CA ALA A 45 -5.34 2.23 -11.00
C ALA A 45 -5.17 2.34 -9.47
N LEU A 46 -4.28 1.53 -8.87
CA LEU A 46 -3.94 1.62 -7.46
C LEU A 46 -2.65 2.42 -7.28
N HIS A 47 -2.64 3.29 -6.27
CA HIS A 47 -1.49 4.10 -5.89
C HIS A 47 -1.61 4.55 -4.42
N ASN A 48 -0.50 4.97 -3.81
CA ASN A 48 -0.46 5.35 -2.39
C ASN A 48 -1.30 6.59 -2.06
N ASN A 49 -1.55 7.44 -3.05
CA ASN A 49 -2.34 8.66 -2.88
C ASN A 49 -3.87 8.42 -2.91
N LEU A 50 -4.33 7.16 -2.93
CA LEU A 50 -5.77 6.89 -2.82
C LEU A 50 -6.23 7.25 -1.41
N PRO A 51 -7.30 8.03 -1.25
CA PRO A 51 -7.75 8.45 0.08
C PRO A 51 -8.25 7.24 0.88
N PRO A 52 -8.00 7.18 2.20
CA PRO A 52 -8.63 6.21 3.07
C PRO A 52 -10.14 6.13 2.88
N GLY A 53 -10.66 4.90 2.83
CA GLY A 53 -12.07 4.65 2.56
C GLY A 53 -12.46 4.63 1.07
N THR A 54 -11.49 4.77 0.14
CA THR A 54 -11.70 4.54 -1.30
C THR A 54 -12.43 3.23 -1.54
N LYS A 55 -13.52 3.27 -2.32
CA LYS A 55 -14.26 2.07 -2.70
C LYS A 55 -13.63 1.44 -3.93
N ILE A 56 -13.41 0.13 -3.86
CA ILE A 56 -12.94 -0.67 -4.97
C ILE A 56 -13.89 -1.85 -5.18
N LEU A 57 -14.16 -2.17 -6.43
CA LEU A 57 -14.81 -3.41 -6.82
C LEU A 57 -13.74 -4.48 -6.96
N ILE A 58 -13.92 -5.57 -6.22
CA ILE A 58 -13.12 -6.79 -6.32
C ILE A 58 -13.98 -7.86 -6.99
N TYR A 59 -13.52 -8.42 -8.11
CA TYR A 59 -14.34 -9.30 -8.94
C TYR A 59 -13.54 -10.38 -9.68
N GLY A 60 -14.26 -11.38 -10.21
CA GLY A 60 -13.68 -12.54 -10.88
C GLY A 60 -13.13 -13.59 -9.91
N ILE A 61 -12.30 -14.50 -10.42
CA ILE A 61 -11.64 -15.54 -9.63
C ILE A 61 -10.31 -14.99 -9.11
N ILE A 62 -10.14 -15.00 -7.79
CA ILE A 62 -8.97 -14.43 -7.11
C ILE A 62 -8.35 -15.52 -6.22
N SER A 63 -7.07 -15.78 -6.44
CA SER A 63 -6.31 -16.66 -5.57
C SER A 63 -6.08 -15.99 -4.22
N PHE A 64 -6.15 -16.76 -3.13
CA PHE A 64 -5.81 -16.27 -1.80
C PHE A 64 -4.96 -17.29 -1.04
N ARG A 65 -4.08 -16.79 -0.18
CA ARG A 65 -3.21 -17.58 0.70
C ARG A 65 -3.03 -16.84 2.01
N LEU A 66 -3.17 -17.55 3.13
CA LEU A 66 -2.95 -16.99 4.49
C LEU A 66 -3.73 -15.69 4.75
N GLY A 67 -4.98 -15.60 4.27
CA GLY A 67 -5.83 -14.42 4.46
C GLY A 67 -5.52 -13.23 3.53
N VAL A 68 -4.60 -13.39 2.57
CA VAL A 68 -4.21 -12.35 1.61
C VAL A 68 -4.74 -12.68 0.22
N LEU A 69 -5.49 -11.75 -0.38
CA LEU A 69 -5.93 -11.80 -1.77
C LEU A 69 -4.76 -11.45 -2.70
N LEU A 70 -4.54 -12.26 -3.74
CA LEU A 70 -3.50 -12.04 -4.76
C LEU A 70 -4.12 -11.29 -5.94
N LEU A 71 -4.16 -9.96 -5.84
CA LEU A 71 -4.87 -9.10 -6.79
C LEU A 71 -4.07 -8.91 -8.08
N LYS A 72 -4.78 -9.00 -9.20
CA LYS A 72 -4.28 -8.67 -10.54
C LYS A 72 -5.15 -7.56 -11.17
N PRO A 73 -4.70 -6.90 -12.26
CA PRO A 73 -5.45 -5.81 -12.89
C PRO A 73 -6.88 -6.17 -13.27
N GLU A 74 -7.11 -7.39 -13.75
CA GLU A 74 -8.42 -7.90 -14.13
C GLU A 74 -9.38 -8.12 -12.94
N ASN A 75 -8.89 -8.07 -11.70
CA ASN A 75 -9.71 -8.33 -10.52
C ASN A 75 -10.19 -7.05 -9.82
N VAL A 76 -9.68 -5.88 -10.19
CA VAL A 76 -9.87 -4.64 -9.43
C VAL A 76 -10.38 -3.53 -10.32
N LYS A 77 -11.40 -2.81 -9.85
CA LYS A 77 -11.84 -1.53 -10.42
C LYS A 77 -12.01 -0.52 -9.30
N VAL A 78 -11.31 0.61 -9.39
CA VAL A 78 -11.50 1.72 -8.44
C VAL A 78 -12.82 2.42 -8.75
N LEU A 79 -13.67 2.54 -7.73
CA LEU A 79 -14.94 3.27 -7.79
C LEU A 79 -14.79 4.70 -7.25
N GLY A 80 -13.76 4.96 -6.44
CA GLY A 80 -13.45 6.26 -5.88
C GLY A 80 -14.14 6.51 -4.54
N GLY A 81 -14.35 7.80 -4.24
CA GLY A 81 -14.86 8.25 -2.94
C GLY A 81 -13.82 8.14 -1.83
N GLU A 82 -14.23 8.58 -0.64
CA GLU A 82 -13.41 8.59 0.58
C GLU A 82 -14.32 8.46 1.80
N VAL A 83 -13.72 8.35 2.99
CA VAL A 83 -14.45 8.35 4.26
C VAL A 83 -13.73 9.28 5.22
N ASP A 84 -14.33 10.44 5.52
CA ASP A 84 -13.72 11.51 6.34
C ASP A 84 -13.14 10.99 7.66
N ALA A 85 -13.89 10.12 8.35
CA ALA A 85 -13.47 9.54 9.63
C ALA A 85 -12.19 8.69 9.53
N LEU A 86 -11.82 8.22 8.34
CA LEU A 86 -10.60 7.44 8.11
C LEU A 86 -9.43 8.30 7.60
N LEU A 87 -9.69 9.50 7.07
CA LEU A 87 -8.65 10.33 6.43
C LEU A 87 -7.53 10.68 7.41
N GLU A 88 -7.88 11.03 8.64
CA GLU A 88 -6.90 11.44 9.65
C GLU A 88 -6.11 10.25 10.21
N GLU A 89 -6.76 9.13 10.53
CA GLU A 89 -6.13 7.98 11.17
C GLU A 89 -5.26 7.17 10.20
N TYR A 90 -5.64 7.13 8.93
CA TYR A 90 -5.00 6.32 7.89
C TYR A 90 -4.31 7.17 6.81
N ALA A 91 -4.03 8.44 7.11
CA ALA A 91 -3.13 9.24 6.29
C ALA A 91 -1.79 8.51 6.09
N GLN A 92 -1.23 8.57 4.88
CA GLN A 92 -0.03 7.83 4.51
C GLN A 92 1.14 8.09 5.46
N GLU A 93 1.30 9.33 5.92
CA GLU A 93 2.32 9.71 6.89
C GLU A 93 2.18 8.94 8.21
N LYS A 94 0.98 8.90 8.81
CA LYS A 94 0.73 8.14 10.06
C LYS A 94 0.92 6.64 9.86
N VAL A 95 0.47 6.10 8.73
CA VAL A 95 0.66 4.67 8.41
C VAL A 95 2.16 4.33 8.36
N LEU A 96 2.96 5.16 7.69
CA LEU A 96 4.41 4.95 7.61
C LEU A 96 5.11 5.20 8.95
N GLY A 97 4.73 6.27 9.67
CA GLY A 97 5.27 6.60 10.99
C GLY A 97 5.13 5.44 11.98
N ARG A 98 3.95 4.81 12.04
CA ARG A 98 3.71 3.61 12.88
C ARG A 98 4.64 2.44 12.53
N LEU A 99 4.97 2.25 11.26
CA LEU A 99 5.87 1.17 10.82
C LEU A 99 7.33 1.41 11.21
N ILE A 100 7.74 2.67 11.41
CA ILE A 100 9.08 3.03 11.88
C ILE A 100 9.12 3.33 13.39
N GLY A 101 8.02 3.12 14.10
CA GLY A 101 7.93 3.26 15.56
C GLY A 101 7.68 4.68 16.05
N GLU A 102 7.23 5.60 15.19
CA GLU A 102 6.74 6.91 15.65
C GLU A 102 5.44 6.75 16.44
N LEU A 103 5.32 7.53 17.51
CA LEU A 103 4.11 7.58 18.33
C LEU A 103 3.13 8.56 17.71
N ASP A 104 1.84 8.19 17.70
CA ASP A 104 0.79 9.12 17.28
C ASP A 104 0.86 10.38 18.19
N PRO A 105 0.85 11.59 17.62
CA PRO A 105 0.85 12.82 18.41
C PRO A 105 -0.37 12.84 19.33
N ILE A 106 -0.14 13.20 20.60
CA ILE A 106 -1.16 13.33 21.67
C ILE A 106 -2.12 14.47 21.34
#